data_AF-V7EH83-F1
#
_entry.id   AF-V7EH83-F1
#
_cell.length_a   1.000
_cell.length_b   1.000
_cell.length_c   1.000
_cell.angle_alpha   90.00
_cell.angle_beta   90.00
_cell.angle_gamma   90.00
#
_symmetry.space_group_name_H-M   'P 1'
#
loop_
_entity.id
_entity.type
_entity.pdbx_description
1 polymer ?
#
loop_
_entity_poly.entity_id
_entity_poly.type
_entity_poly.pdbx_seq_one_letter_code
_entity_poly.pdbx_strand_id
1 'polypeptide(L)'
;MRADSATDWTRVDIEALRQHLIDMDNVTLRSEVAVAEVPEGAVFSVTSNDANVVATIQRMVTAHAATMDDPSGWRYDAVATATGADLTVTGDAAQIRALGFIGVMTVGMHHQAHHWAIATRAAPHQ
;
A
#
# COMPACT_ATOMS: atom_id res chain seq x y z
N MET A 1 8.14 19.71 11.38
CA MET A 1 8.03 18.67 12.42
C MET A 1 8.79 19.03 13.69
N ARG A 2 10.11 18.78 13.83
CA ARG A 2 10.86 19.25 15.04
C ARG A 2 10.82 20.79 15.20
N ALA A 3 10.70 21.50 14.08
CA ALA A 3 10.53 22.95 14.03
C ALA A 3 9.06 23.40 13.87
N ASP A 4 8.10 22.47 13.89
CA ASP A 4 6.66 22.80 13.78
C ASP A 4 6.03 22.83 15.17
N SER A 5 5.65 24.02 15.62
CA SER A 5 5.08 24.26 16.95
C SER A 5 3.67 23.70 17.13
N ALA A 6 2.98 23.31 16.05
CA ALA A 6 1.65 22.70 16.12
C ALA A 6 1.67 21.18 16.40
N THR A 7 2.86 20.57 16.46
CA THR A 7 2.98 19.13 16.74
C THR A 7 2.61 18.83 18.20
N ASP A 8 1.53 18.08 18.41
CA ASP A 8 1.21 17.49 19.71
C ASP A 8 2.04 16.22 19.95
N TRP A 9 3.16 16.39 20.66
CA TRP A 9 4.08 15.31 20.99
C TRP A 9 3.48 14.25 21.91
N THR A 10 2.38 14.54 22.61
CA THR A 10 1.72 13.56 23.51
C THR A 10 0.94 12.49 22.74
N ARG A 11 0.68 12.70 21.45
CA ARG A 11 -0.07 11.80 20.57
C ARG A 11 0.80 10.94 19.66
N VAL A 12 2.12 11.16 19.68
CA VAL A 12 3.07 10.41 18.86
C VAL A 12 3.09 8.94 19.29
N ASP A 13 2.95 8.04 18.33
CA ASP A 13 2.93 6.60 18.51
C ASP A 13 3.90 5.94 17.53
N ILE A 14 5.15 5.77 17.98
CA ILE A 14 6.19 5.13 17.18
C ILE A 14 5.96 3.63 17.04
N GLU A 15 5.22 3.02 17.97
CA GLU A 15 4.86 1.61 17.85
C GLU A 15 3.90 1.39 16.67
N ALA A 16 2.94 2.29 16.45
CA ALA A 16 2.09 2.26 15.26
C ALA A 16 2.90 2.35 13.97
N LEU A 17 3.92 3.21 13.91
CA LEU A 17 4.83 3.29 12.76
C LEU A 17 5.64 1.99 12.58
N ARG A 18 6.15 1.41 13.67
CA ARG A 18 6.90 0.14 13.60
C ARG A 18 6.03 -1.01 13.08
N GLN A 19 4.78 -1.08 13.50
CA GLN A 19 3.81 -2.08 13.01
C GLN A 19 3.51 -1.87 11.51
N HIS A 20 3.37 -0.62 11.07
CA HIS A 20 3.21 -0.34 9.64
C HIS A 20 4.45 -0.77 8.82
N LEU A 21 5.66 -0.58 9.34
CA LEU A 21 6.88 -1.05 8.68
C LEU A 21 6.96 -2.58 8.59
N ILE A 22 6.42 -3.31 9.58
CA ILE A 22 6.24 -4.76 9.49
C ILE A 22 5.25 -5.11 8.38
N ASP A 23 4.16 -4.37 8.27
CA ASP A 23 3.20 -4.58 7.18
C ASP A 23 3.83 -4.33 5.80
N MET A 24 4.68 -3.30 5.66
CA MET A 24 5.44 -3.03 4.44
C MET A 24 6.41 -4.17 4.10
N ASP A 25 7.12 -4.69 5.09
CA ASP A 25 8.00 -5.85 4.94
C ASP A 25 7.23 -7.11 4.50
N ASN A 26 6.05 -7.34 5.07
CA ASN A 26 5.18 -8.44 4.68
C ASN A 26 4.73 -8.36 3.21
N VAL A 27 4.21 -7.20 2.75
CA VAL A 27 3.76 -7.05 1.36
C VAL A 27 4.91 -6.92 0.35
N THR A 28 6.12 -6.59 0.80
CA THR A 28 7.26 -6.39 -0.11
C THR A 28 8.10 -7.65 -0.25
N LEU A 29 8.36 -8.33 0.87
CA LEU A 29 9.36 -9.39 0.95
C LEU A 29 8.77 -10.76 1.32
N ARG A 30 7.53 -10.82 1.85
CA ARG A 30 6.90 -12.09 2.30
C ARG A 30 5.64 -12.50 1.54
N SER A 31 5.21 -11.73 0.55
CA SER A 31 4.11 -12.10 -0.34
C SER A 31 4.62 -12.68 -1.65
N GLU A 32 3.83 -13.57 -2.24
CA GLU A 32 3.99 -14.01 -3.62
C GLU A 32 3.08 -13.17 -4.52
N VAL A 33 3.61 -12.71 -5.66
CA VAL A 33 2.88 -11.88 -6.61
C VAL A 33 2.85 -12.56 -7.97
N ALA A 34 1.66 -12.94 -8.41
CA ALA A 34 1.41 -13.33 -9.80
C ALA A 34 0.88 -12.13 -10.57
N VAL A 35 1.32 -11.98 -11.82
CA VAL A 35 0.95 -10.84 -12.68
C VAL A 35 0.22 -11.33 -13.91
N ALA A 36 -0.95 -10.76 -14.18
CA ALA A 36 -1.66 -10.91 -15.45
C ALA A 36 -1.72 -9.55 -16.15
N GLU A 37 -1.08 -9.45 -17.31
CA GLU A 37 -1.15 -8.23 -18.12
C GLU A 37 -2.56 -8.07 -18.72
N VAL A 38 -3.10 -6.86 -18.66
CA VAL A 38 -4.37 -6.49 -19.31
C VAL A 38 -4.13 -5.30 -20.23
N PRO A 39 -4.93 -5.06 -21.28
CA PRO A 39 -4.64 -4.03 -22.28
C PRO A 39 -4.31 -2.65 -21.70
N GLU A 40 -5.00 -2.26 -20.63
CA GLU A 40 -4.85 -0.95 -19.98
C GLU A 40 -3.92 -0.98 -18.75
N GLY A 41 -3.25 -2.09 -18.44
CA GLY A 41 -2.41 -2.18 -17.24
C GLY A 41 -2.06 -3.61 -16.84
N ALA A 42 -2.32 -3.94 -15.56
CA ALA A 42 -2.07 -5.26 -15.00
C ALA A 42 -3.00 -5.58 -13.83
N VAL A 43 -3.20 -6.88 -13.60
CA VAL A 43 -3.76 -7.44 -12.37
C VAL A 43 -2.64 -8.12 -11.60
N PHE A 44 -2.50 -7.79 -10.32
CA PHE A 44 -1.54 -8.35 -9.40
C PHE A 44 -2.27 -9.20 -8.36
N SER A 45 -2.11 -10.52 -8.44
CA SER A 45 -2.60 -11.44 -7.43
C SER A 45 -1.54 -11.62 -6.35
N VAL A 46 -1.78 -11.02 -5.19
CA VAL A 46 -0.84 -10.97 -4.06
C VAL A 46 -1.30 -11.96 -3.01
N THR A 47 -0.47 -12.94 -2.68
CA THR A 47 -0.87 -14.06 -1.81
C THR A 47 0.21 -14.47 -0.80
N SER A 48 -0.18 -15.25 0.20
CA SER A 48 0.75 -15.92 1.11
C SER A 48 0.11 -17.17 1.72
N ASN A 49 0.95 -18.09 2.20
CA ASN A 49 0.54 -19.24 3.01
C ASN A 49 0.57 -18.92 4.52
N ASP A 50 1.14 -17.79 4.93
CA ASP A 50 1.13 -17.33 6.33
C ASP A 50 -0.11 -16.46 6.58
N ALA A 51 -0.96 -16.88 7.53
CA ALA A 51 -2.20 -16.19 7.86
C ALA A 51 -2.01 -14.72 8.30
N ASN A 52 -0.89 -14.40 8.96
CA ASN A 52 -0.58 -13.02 9.34
C ASN A 52 -0.25 -12.17 8.11
N VAL A 53 0.51 -12.73 7.17
CA VAL A 53 0.85 -12.04 5.91
C VAL A 53 -0.39 -11.89 5.04
N VAL A 54 -1.27 -12.89 4.98
CA VAL A 54 -2.59 -12.79 4.30
C VAL A 54 -3.39 -11.61 4.84
N ALA A 55 -3.52 -11.51 6.17
CA ALA A 55 -4.23 -10.40 6.78
C ALA A 55 -3.55 -9.04 6.46
N THR A 56 -2.20 -8.99 6.42
CA THR A 56 -1.46 -7.79 6.00
C THR A 56 -1.80 -7.41 4.56
N ILE A 57 -1.74 -8.35 3.62
CA ILE A 57 -2.01 -8.11 2.21
C ILE A 57 -3.43 -7.53 2.05
N GLN A 58 -4.41 -8.18 2.69
CA GLN A 58 -5.81 -7.75 2.63
C GLN A 58 -5.98 -6.29 3.07
N ARG A 59 -5.40 -5.88 4.21
CA ARG A 59 -5.54 -4.50 4.70
C ARG A 59 -4.75 -3.50 3.88
N MET A 60 -3.50 -3.83 3.52
CA MET A 60 -2.59 -2.88 2.87
C MET A 60 -3.01 -2.62 1.43
N VAL A 61 -3.31 -3.67 0.66
CA VAL A 61 -3.65 -3.54 -0.76
C VAL A 61 -4.98 -2.82 -0.96
N THR A 62 -6.01 -3.17 -0.17
CA THR A 62 -7.31 -2.50 -0.27
C THR A 62 -7.26 -1.05 0.18
N ALA A 63 -6.53 -0.76 1.27
CA ALA A 63 -6.31 0.61 1.72
C ALA A 63 -5.59 1.46 0.66
N HIS A 64 -4.48 0.97 0.10
CA HIS A 64 -3.74 1.73 -0.91
C HIS A 64 -4.62 2.02 -2.13
N ALA A 65 -5.35 1.01 -2.63
CA ALA A 65 -6.26 1.23 -3.75
C ALA A 65 -7.34 2.27 -3.46
N ALA A 66 -7.85 2.36 -2.22
CA ALA A 66 -8.84 3.35 -1.83
C ALA A 66 -8.28 4.77 -1.64
N THR A 67 -7.00 4.90 -1.29
CA THR A 67 -6.38 6.20 -0.97
C THR A 67 -5.49 6.77 -2.07
N MET A 68 -5.11 5.98 -3.07
CA MET A 68 -4.27 6.43 -4.18
C MET A 68 -5.06 7.35 -5.11
N ASP A 69 -5.00 8.64 -4.81
CA ASP A 69 -5.33 9.72 -5.75
C ASP A 69 -4.06 9.99 -6.57
N ASP A 70 -3.93 9.31 -7.71
CA ASP A 70 -2.72 9.34 -8.53
C ASP A 70 -2.75 10.51 -9.52
N PRO A 71 -1.84 11.50 -9.40
CA PRO A 71 -1.75 12.62 -10.34
C PRO A 71 -1.50 12.20 -11.79
N SER A 72 -1.02 10.96 -12.02
CA SER A 72 -0.81 10.38 -13.34
C SER A 72 -2.09 9.82 -13.98
N GLY A 73 -3.21 9.79 -13.24
CA GLY A 73 -4.53 9.36 -13.74
C GLY A 73 -4.75 7.85 -13.73
N TRP A 74 -3.93 7.07 -13.01
CA TRP A 74 -4.16 5.64 -12.86
C TRP A 74 -5.37 5.36 -11.97
N ARG A 75 -6.08 4.29 -12.30
CA ARG A 75 -7.18 3.76 -11.48
C ARG A 75 -6.75 2.46 -10.83
N TYR A 76 -7.09 2.36 -9.55
CA TYR A 76 -6.79 1.22 -8.70
C TYR A 76 -8.12 0.61 -8.25
N ASP A 77 -8.22 -0.71 -8.33
CA ASP A 77 -9.34 -1.48 -7.79
C ASP A 77 -8.76 -2.71 -7.08
N ALA A 78 -9.19 -2.95 -5.85
CA ALA A 78 -8.65 -4.04 -5.05
C ALA A 78 -9.78 -4.87 -4.42
N VAL A 79 -9.62 -6.18 -4.50
CA VAL A 79 -10.54 -7.15 -3.90
C VAL A 79 -9.75 -8.08 -2.99
N ALA A 80 -10.11 -8.11 -1.70
CA ALA A 80 -9.57 -9.09 -0.77
C ALA A 80 -10.01 -10.51 -1.16
N THR A 81 -9.09 -11.46 -1.11
CA THR A 81 -9.33 -12.88 -1.37
C THR A 81 -9.03 -13.70 -0.13
N ALA A 82 -9.38 -14.99 -0.13
CA ALA A 82 -9.11 -15.88 1.01
C ALA A 82 -7.60 -16.04 1.31
N THR A 83 -6.74 -15.83 0.31
CA THR A 83 -5.29 -16.02 0.39
C THR A 83 -4.49 -14.72 0.26
N GLY A 84 -5.15 -13.56 0.19
CA GLY A 84 -4.50 -12.26 0.05
C GLY A 84 -5.43 -11.24 -0.60
N ALA A 85 -5.02 -10.64 -1.73
CA ALA A 85 -5.82 -9.68 -2.48
C ALA A 85 -5.42 -9.64 -3.96
N ASP A 86 -6.39 -9.33 -4.83
CA ASP A 86 -6.14 -8.97 -6.21
C ASP A 86 -6.18 -7.45 -6.36
N LEU A 87 -5.12 -6.87 -6.93
CA LEU A 87 -5.03 -5.44 -7.27
C LEU A 87 -5.05 -5.28 -8.78
N THR A 88 -6.07 -4.61 -9.31
CA THR A 88 -6.14 -4.18 -10.71
C THR A 88 -5.70 -2.73 -10.80
N VAL A 89 -4.74 -2.46 -11.68
CA VAL A 89 -4.30 -1.10 -11.98
C VAL A 89 -4.41 -0.85 -13.49
N THR A 90 -5.09 0.23 -13.86
CA THR A 90 -5.31 0.64 -15.25
C THR A 90 -4.87 2.09 -15.48
N GLY A 91 -4.29 2.38 -16.64
CA GLY A 91 -3.69 3.67 -16.98
C GLY A 91 -2.59 3.51 -18.04
N ASP A 92 -1.41 4.07 -17.77
CA ASP A 92 -0.23 3.83 -18.61
C ASP A 92 0.27 2.39 -18.41
N ALA A 93 -0.18 1.49 -19.30
CA ALA A 93 0.12 0.08 -19.19
C ALA A 93 1.62 -0.23 -19.22
N ALA A 94 2.42 0.53 -19.97
CA ALA A 94 3.86 0.30 -20.06
C ALA A 94 4.52 0.61 -18.72
N GLN A 95 4.16 1.73 -18.10
CA GLN A 95 4.70 2.12 -16.80
C GLN A 95 4.19 1.23 -15.66
N ILE A 96 2.90 0.89 -15.62
CA ILE A 96 2.32 -0.02 -14.62
C ILE A 96 3.04 -1.37 -14.62
N ARG A 97 3.24 -1.96 -15.81
CA ARG A 97 3.89 -3.27 -15.94
C ARG A 97 5.38 -3.19 -15.60
N ALA A 98 6.07 -2.11 -15.99
CA ALA A 98 7.48 -1.92 -15.67
C ALA A 98 7.74 -1.75 -14.17
N LEU A 99 6.83 -1.06 -13.47
CA LEU A 99 6.90 -0.90 -12.01
C LEU A 99 6.57 -2.20 -11.28
N GLY A 100 5.64 -3.00 -11.82
CA GLY A 100 5.10 -4.17 -11.15
C GLY A 100 4.40 -3.82 -9.83
N PHE A 101 3.96 -4.82 -9.06
CA PHE A 101 3.23 -4.60 -7.82
C PHE A 101 4.01 -3.73 -6.82
N ILE A 102 5.30 -3.99 -6.63
CA ILE A 102 6.12 -3.25 -5.66
C ILE A 102 6.27 -1.80 -6.06
N GLY A 103 6.58 -1.52 -7.34
CA GLY A 103 6.70 -0.14 -7.80
C GLY A 103 5.36 0.58 -7.71
N VAL A 104 4.26 -0.06 -8.11
CA VAL A 104 2.89 0.46 -7.98
C VAL A 104 2.58 0.84 -6.53
N MET A 105 2.88 -0.01 -5.55
CA MET A 105 2.67 0.29 -4.12
C MET A 105 3.52 1.45 -3.56
N THR A 106 4.49 1.95 -4.34
CA THR A 106 5.32 3.12 -3.98
C THR A 106 4.96 4.40 -4.74
N VAL A 107 4.01 4.34 -5.69
CA VAL A 107 3.58 5.51 -6.45
C VAL A 107 2.68 6.39 -5.60
N GLY A 108 3.03 7.66 -5.47
CA GLY A 108 2.28 8.64 -4.69
C GLY A 108 3.18 9.42 -3.74
N MET A 109 2.95 10.73 -3.63
CA MET A 109 3.80 11.66 -2.85
C MET A 109 3.63 11.55 -1.32
N HIS A 110 2.95 10.53 -0.81
CA HIS A 110 2.56 10.53 0.60
C HIS A 110 3.46 9.72 1.52
N HIS A 111 4.38 8.83 1.12
CA HIS A 111 5.07 7.96 2.11
C HIS A 111 5.66 8.66 3.35
N GLN A 112 6.27 9.85 3.22
CA GLN A 112 6.68 10.63 4.42
C GLN A 112 5.50 11.22 5.20
N ALA A 113 4.53 11.85 4.52
CA ALA A 113 3.32 12.37 5.15
C ALA A 113 2.43 11.27 5.74
N HIS A 114 2.48 10.08 5.15
CA HIS A 114 1.74 8.86 5.45
C HIS A 114 2.33 8.15 6.64
N HIS A 115 3.65 7.91 6.64
CA HIS A 115 4.36 7.43 7.83
C HIS A 115 4.15 8.39 9.00
N TRP A 116 4.11 9.70 8.74
CA TRP A 116 3.82 10.70 9.77
C TRP A 116 2.37 10.64 10.27
N ALA A 117 1.39 10.50 9.37
CA ALA A 117 0.00 10.30 9.72
C ALA A 117 -0.15 9.10 10.67
N ILE A 118 0.49 7.97 10.33
CA ILE A 118 0.49 6.77 11.18
C ILE A 118 1.20 7.02 12.52
N ALA A 119 2.38 7.65 12.49
CA ALA A 119 3.14 8.00 13.70
C ALA A 119 2.40 8.99 14.63
N THR A 120 1.34 9.63 14.14
CA THR A 120 0.46 10.51 14.93
C THR A 120 -0.95 9.93 15.15
N ARG A 121 -1.11 8.63 14.90
CA ARG A 121 -2.36 7.86 15.03
C ARG A 121 -3.50 8.29 14.09
N ALA A 122 -3.21 9.00 13.02
CA ALA A 122 -4.13 9.02 11.90
C ALA A 122 -4.15 7.64 11.22
N ALA A 123 -5.27 7.30 10.61
CA ALA A 123 -5.51 5.99 10.02
C ALA A 123 -5.65 6.11 8.50
N PRO A 124 -4.56 6.33 7.74
CA PRO A 124 -4.61 6.42 6.28
C PRO A 124 -4.88 5.06 5.60
N HIS A 125 -5.23 4.04 6.38
CA HIS A 125 -5.55 2.68 5.91
C HIS A 125 -6.90 2.17 6.41
N GLN A 126 -7.76 3.04 6.95
CA GLN A 126 -9.10 2.70 7.43
C GLN A 126 -10.18 3.36 6.59
#